data_AF-A0A450XJM1-F1
#
_entry.id   AF-A0A450XJM1-F1
#
_cell.length_a   1.000
_cell.length_b   1.000
_cell.length_c   1.000
_cell.angle_alpha   90.00
_cell.angle_beta   90.00
_cell.angle_gamma   90.00
#
_symmetry.space_group_name_H-M   'P 1'
#
loop_
_entity.id
_entity.type
_entity.pdbx_description
1 polymer ?
#
loop_
_entity_poly.entity_id
_entity_poly.type
_entity_poly.pdbx_seq_one_letter_code
_entity_poly.pdbx_strand_id
1 'polypeptide(L)'
;MPFLILDANIISRIRRVDHDCSLLNFFSVAYGLDCAYHRQQYLETPCSMVLQKPDCKDLRKRQHGEHVIDFANKYKKEISKITRDLADVEILCFAHDNEGSIILTCDSNLLKVYCMRSTWNRTYLFQSCFETIDDDLDGGLFSDSSMNTDWMQNDPDPFCNYSISSKCFLCDPDKKCQFHN
;
A
#
# COMPACT_ATOMS: atom_id res chain seq x y z
N MET A 1 -2.23 -0.37 16.98
CA MET A 1 -3.30 -1.03 16.21
C MET A 1 -2.85 -1.00 14.76
N PRO A 2 -2.87 -2.13 14.03
CA PRO A 2 -2.39 -2.18 12.66
C PRO A 2 -3.33 -1.43 11.71
N PHE A 3 -2.76 -0.86 10.64
CA PHE A 3 -3.49 -0.09 9.62
C PHE A 3 -3.21 -0.60 8.21
N LEU A 4 -4.18 -0.45 7.32
CA LEU A 4 -3.96 -0.41 5.88
C LEU A 4 -3.64 1.03 5.47
N ILE A 5 -2.39 1.28 5.11
CA ILE A 5 -1.87 2.60 4.74
C ILE A 5 -1.84 2.70 3.22
N LEU A 6 -2.61 3.63 2.68
CA LEU A 6 -2.73 3.86 1.24
C LEU A 6 -1.86 5.03 0.80
N ASP A 7 -0.92 4.74 -0.08
CA ASP A 7 -0.17 5.72 -0.84
C ASP A 7 -1.02 6.23 -2.02
N ALA A 8 -1.07 7.54 -2.25
CA ALA A 8 -1.85 8.12 -3.33
C ALA A 8 -1.37 7.67 -4.73
N ASN A 9 -0.10 7.27 -4.89
CA ASN A 9 0.46 6.87 -6.18
C ASN A 9 -0.17 5.62 -6.80
N ILE A 10 -0.82 4.79 -5.96
CA ILE A 10 -1.44 3.53 -6.36
C ILE A 10 -2.81 3.74 -6.99
N ILE A 11 -3.50 4.83 -6.60
CA ILE A 11 -4.91 5.07 -6.92
C ILE A 11 -5.13 5.20 -8.43
N SER A 12 -4.18 5.81 -9.14
CA SER A 12 -4.24 5.92 -10.60
C SER A 12 -4.24 4.57 -11.33
N ARG A 13 -3.57 3.57 -10.76
CA ARG A 13 -3.51 2.21 -11.29
C ARG A 13 -4.71 1.38 -10.88
N ILE A 14 -5.19 1.55 -9.65
CA ILE A 14 -6.46 0.95 -9.20
C ILE A 14 -7.56 1.31 -10.19
N ARG A 15 -7.66 2.59 -10.58
CA ARG A 15 -8.65 3.04 -11.56
C ARG A 15 -8.56 2.36 -12.94
N ARG A 16 -7.39 1.82 -13.30
CA ARG A 16 -7.21 1.06 -14.55
C ARG A 16 -7.77 -0.35 -14.47
N VAL A 17 -7.75 -0.96 -13.28
CA VAL A 17 -8.37 -2.26 -13.00
C VAL A 17 -9.87 -2.08 -12.78
N ASP A 18 -10.22 -1.13 -11.93
CA ASP A 18 -11.56 -0.92 -11.43
C ASP A 18 -11.92 0.56 -11.59
N HIS A 19 -12.71 0.85 -12.62
CA HIS A 19 -12.99 2.23 -13.03
C HIS A 19 -13.78 3.02 -11.98
N ASP A 20 -14.61 2.36 -11.18
CA ASP A 20 -15.38 3.01 -10.10
C ASP A 20 -14.62 3.06 -8.76
N CYS A 21 -13.47 2.40 -8.71
CA CYS A 21 -12.56 2.28 -7.57
C CYS A 21 -13.21 1.67 -6.31
N SER A 22 -14.31 0.94 -6.47
CA SER A 22 -14.99 0.20 -5.41
C SER A 22 -14.06 -0.78 -4.67
N LEU A 23 -13.03 -1.32 -5.34
CA LEU A 23 -11.97 -2.15 -4.75
C LEU A 23 -11.34 -1.53 -3.50
N LEU A 24 -11.21 -0.19 -3.45
CA LEU A 24 -10.67 0.51 -2.28
C LEU A 24 -11.47 0.24 -0.99
N ASN A 25 -12.77 -0.03 -1.10
CA ASN A 25 -13.61 -0.37 0.04
C ASN A 25 -13.39 -1.81 0.54
N PHE A 26 -12.88 -2.69 -0.32
CA PHE A 26 -12.68 -4.10 0.01
C PHE A 26 -11.36 -4.34 0.73
N PHE A 27 -10.30 -3.60 0.41
CA PHE A 27 -8.99 -3.83 1.04
C PHE A 27 -9.03 -3.68 2.56
N SER A 28 -9.59 -2.61 3.12
CA SER A 28 -9.63 -2.46 4.58
C SER A 28 -10.45 -3.57 5.26
N VAL A 29 -11.55 -3.99 4.62
CA VAL A 29 -12.42 -5.06 5.11
C VAL A 29 -11.72 -6.41 5.06
N ALA A 30 -11.09 -6.76 3.94
CA ALA A 30 -10.41 -8.04 3.74
C ALA A 30 -9.27 -8.24 4.73
N TYR A 31 -8.49 -7.19 5.00
CA TYR A 31 -7.40 -7.27 5.97
C TYR A 31 -7.86 -7.09 7.43
N GLY A 32 -9.12 -6.72 7.68
CA GLY A 32 -9.64 -6.40 9.00
C GLY A 32 -8.87 -5.24 9.67
N LEU A 33 -8.38 -4.28 8.88
CA LEU A 33 -7.52 -3.18 9.34
C LEU A 33 -8.23 -1.84 9.19
N ASP A 34 -7.98 -0.94 10.15
CA ASP A 34 -8.29 0.48 9.98
C ASP A 34 -7.52 1.03 8.77
N CYS A 35 -8.12 1.92 7.99
CA CYS A 35 -7.42 2.58 6.88
C CYS A 35 -6.73 3.88 7.32
N ALA A 36 -5.60 4.21 6.70
CA ALA A 36 -4.93 5.51 6.84
C ALA A 36 -4.38 5.97 5.49
N TYR A 37 -4.37 7.28 5.24
CA TYR A 37 -3.87 7.86 3.99
C TYR A 37 -3.47 9.32 4.16
N HIS A 38 -2.61 9.82 3.27
CA HIS A 38 -2.28 11.24 3.24
C HIS A 38 -3.40 12.01 2.50
N ARG A 39 -4.25 12.71 3.27
CA ARG A 39 -5.53 13.23 2.76
C ARG A 39 -5.37 14.19 1.59
N GLN A 40 -4.40 15.10 1.65
CA GLN A 40 -4.19 16.09 0.60
C GLN A 40 -3.82 15.44 -0.73
N GLN A 41 -2.87 14.49 -0.72
CA GLN A 41 -2.47 13.77 -1.93
C GLN A 41 -3.62 12.93 -2.47
N TYR A 42 -4.39 12.26 -1.59
CA TYR A 42 -5.52 11.45 -2.03
C TYR A 42 -6.64 12.27 -2.69
N LEU A 43 -6.91 13.50 -2.21
CA LEU A 43 -7.93 14.37 -2.82
C LEU A 43 -7.59 14.75 -4.28
N GLU A 44 -6.32 14.67 -4.66
CA GLU A 44 -5.82 14.92 -6.02
C GLU A 44 -5.87 13.67 -6.92
N THR A 45 -6.23 12.51 -6.36
CA THR A 45 -6.29 11.23 -7.10
C THR A 45 -7.63 11.04 -7.82
N PRO A 46 -7.68 10.19 -8.87
CA PRO A 46 -8.89 10.03 -9.66
C PRO A 46 -10.01 9.22 -8.96
N CYS A 47 -9.79 8.73 -7.73
CA CYS A 47 -10.79 8.01 -6.94
C CYS A 47 -11.17 8.76 -5.65
N SER A 48 -10.89 10.07 -5.55
CA SER A 48 -10.97 10.87 -4.32
C SER A 48 -12.33 10.91 -3.60
N MET A 49 -13.40 10.43 -4.26
CA MET A 49 -14.74 10.34 -3.69
C MET A 49 -15.01 9.04 -2.92
N VAL A 50 -14.20 7.99 -3.12
CA VAL A 50 -14.50 6.65 -2.63
C VAL A 50 -14.16 6.47 -1.14
N LEU A 51 -12.98 6.92 -0.71
CA LEU A 51 -12.54 6.79 0.68
C LEU A 51 -12.99 7.96 1.57
N GLN A 52 -14.04 8.69 1.19
CA GLN A 52 -14.64 9.73 2.05
C GLN A 52 -15.38 9.16 3.27
N LYS A 53 -15.21 7.86 3.56
CA LYS A 53 -15.68 7.24 4.78
C LYS A 53 -15.03 7.93 6.00
N PRO A 54 -15.81 8.24 7.05
CA PRO A 54 -15.31 8.93 8.24
C PRO A 54 -14.23 8.14 9.00
N ASP A 55 -14.03 6.86 8.68
CA ASP A 55 -13.22 5.92 9.48
C ASP A 55 -11.75 5.85 9.04
N CYS A 56 -11.41 6.28 7.82
CA CYS A 56 -10.02 6.32 7.37
C CYS A 56 -9.26 7.50 7.99
N LYS A 57 -8.11 7.24 8.59
CA LYS A 57 -7.32 8.26 9.31
C LYS A 57 -6.46 9.08 8.37
N ASP A 58 -6.51 10.40 8.57
CA ASP A 58 -5.61 11.35 7.92
C ASP A 58 -4.23 11.31 8.60
N LEU A 59 -3.21 10.85 7.88
CA LEU A 59 -1.83 10.73 8.38
C LEU A 59 -1.32 12.05 8.97
N ARG A 60 -1.62 13.17 8.29
CA ARG A 60 -1.11 14.50 8.64
C ARG A 60 -1.68 15.04 9.97
N LYS A 61 -2.86 14.58 10.37
CA LYS A 61 -3.47 14.97 11.66
C LYS A 61 -2.92 14.17 12.84
N ARG A 62 -2.37 12.99 12.59
CA ARG A 62 -1.87 12.07 13.62
C ARG A 62 -0.40 12.30 13.94
N GLN A 63 0.36 12.83 12.98
CA GLN A 63 1.79 13.05 13.14
C GLN A 63 2.10 14.52 13.37
N HIS A 64 2.80 14.80 14.47
CA HIS A 64 3.40 16.12 14.67
C HIS A 64 4.63 16.24 13.77
N GLY A 65 4.79 17.36 13.07
CA GLY A 65 5.90 17.56 12.13
C GLY A 65 7.28 17.33 12.75
N GLU A 66 7.44 17.63 14.04
CA GLU A 66 8.67 17.35 14.80
C GLU A 66 8.97 15.85 14.91
N HIS A 67 7.96 15.00 15.14
CA HIS A 67 8.13 13.55 15.22
C HIS A 67 8.58 12.95 13.89
N VAL A 68 8.01 13.44 12.78
CA VAL A 68 8.41 13.02 11.42
C VAL A 68 9.86 13.42 11.14
N ILE A 69 10.27 14.62 11.58
CA ILE A 69 11.65 15.10 11.45
C ILE A 69 12.61 14.26 12.30
N ASP A 70 12.25 13.93 13.55
CA ASP A 70 13.06 13.10 14.44
C ASP A 70 13.23 11.68 13.88
N PHE A 71 12.13 11.09 13.38
CA PHE A 71 12.17 9.83 12.65
C PHE A 71 13.09 9.90 11.44
N ALA A 72 12.98 10.97 10.64
CA ALA A 72 13.78 11.16 9.45
C ALA A 72 15.28 11.28 9.76
N ASN A 73 15.62 12.00 10.84
CA ASN A 73 17.00 12.14 11.31
C ASN A 73 17.55 10.80 11.83
N LYS A 74 16.75 10.06 12.59
CA LYS A 74 17.12 8.74 13.14
C LYS A 74 17.44 7.73 12.04
N TYR A 75 16.72 7.77 10.91
CA TYR A 75 16.83 6.81 9.82
C TYR A 75 17.34 7.42 8.51
N LYS A 76 18.12 8.51 8.62
CA LYS A 76 18.56 9.34 7.50
C LYS A 76 19.23 8.57 6.36
N LYS A 77 20.00 7.52 6.66
CA LYS A 77 20.71 6.74 5.63
C LYS A 77 19.72 5.91 4.81
N GLU A 78 18.78 5.27 5.50
CA GLU A 78 17.79 4.35 4.98
C GLU A 78 16.75 5.10 4.16
N ILE A 79 16.19 6.18 4.70
CA ILE A 79 15.10 6.92 4.05
C ILE A 79 15.61 7.93 3.01
N SER A 80 16.93 8.10 2.83
CA SER A 80 17.53 9.06 1.88
C SER A 80 16.99 8.96 0.44
N LYS A 81 16.46 7.80 0.06
CA LYS A 81 15.88 7.55 -1.27
C LYS A 81 14.44 8.04 -1.42
N ILE A 82 13.73 8.26 -0.32
CA ILE A 82 12.33 8.67 -0.28
C ILE A 82 12.13 10.07 0.31
N THR A 83 13.14 10.66 0.95
CA THR A 83 13.05 11.99 1.59
C THR A 83 12.76 13.16 0.65
N ARG A 84 12.65 12.91 -0.66
CA ARG A 84 12.21 13.91 -1.64
C ARG A 84 10.71 14.15 -1.58
N ASP A 85 9.95 13.15 -1.17
CA ASP A 85 8.53 13.26 -0.86
C ASP A 85 8.34 13.15 0.66
N LEU A 86 7.83 14.21 1.27
CA LEU A 86 7.59 14.21 2.71
C LEU A 86 6.48 13.20 3.07
N ALA A 87 5.53 12.95 2.18
CA ALA A 87 4.44 12.00 2.42
C ALA A 87 4.94 10.56 2.54
N ASP A 88 5.96 10.17 1.75
CA ASP A 88 6.59 8.85 1.88
C ASP A 88 7.22 8.66 3.28
N VAL A 89 7.83 9.71 3.81
CA VAL A 89 8.42 9.72 5.16
C VAL A 89 7.34 9.65 6.23
N GLU A 90 6.24 10.39 6.07
CA GLU A 90 5.06 10.33 6.94
C GLU A 90 4.44 8.94 6.96
N ILE A 91 4.25 8.32 5.79
CA ILE A 91 3.76 6.94 5.61
C ILE A 91 4.66 5.96 6.38
N LEU A 92 5.98 6.02 6.18
CA LEU A 92 6.91 5.14 6.91
C LEU A 92 6.90 5.38 8.40
N CYS A 93 6.90 6.63 8.83
CA CYS A 93 6.85 7.00 10.24
C CYS A 93 5.58 6.45 10.89
N PHE A 94 4.44 6.52 10.19
CA PHE A 94 3.16 6.06 10.71
C PHE A 94 3.12 4.54 10.80
N ALA A 95 3.61 3.86 9.76
CA ALA A 95 3.71 2.42 9.75
C ALA A 95 4.68 1.90 10.83
N HIS A 96 5.76 2.65 11.10
CA HIS A 96 6.70 2.33 12.18
C HIS A 96 6.04 2.38 13.56
N ASP A 97 5.22 3.39 13.83
CA ASP A 97 4.53 3.56 15.11
C ASP A 97 3.36 2.57 15.29
N ASN A 98 2.92 1.96 14.19
CA ASN A 98 1.78 1.04 14.18
C ASN A 98 2.22 -0.33 13.64
N GLU A 99 2.93 -1.07 14.48
CA GLU A 99 3.39 -2.43 14.14
C GLU A 99 2.25 -3.31 13.60
N GLY A 100 2.58 -4.08 12.56
CA GLY A 100 1.61 -4.92 11.85
C GLY A 100 0.82 -4.21 10.76
N SER A 101 1.02 -2.92 10.54
CA SER A 101 0.42 -2.19 9.41
C SER A 101 0.89 -2.72 8.06
N ILE A 102 0.02 -2.56 7.07
CA ILE A 102 0.25 -2.87 5.66
C ILE A 102 0.37 -1.55 4.91
N ILE A 103 1.42 -1.37 4.12
CA ILE A 103 1.48 -0.26 3.15
C ILE A 103 1.11 -0.81 1.77
N LEU A 104 0.14 -0.17 1.12
CA LEU A 104 -0.17 -0.33 -0.29
C LEU A 104 0.45 0.84 -1.06
N THR A 105 1.45 0.54 -1.88
CA THR A 105 2.19 1.54 -2.66
C THR A 105 2.75 0.93 -3.94
N CYS A 106 3.01 1.76 -4.94
CA CYS A 106 3.82 1.42 -6.11
C CYS A 106 5.21 2.06 -6.09
N ASP A 107 5.55 2.83 -5.05
CA ASP A 107 6.87 3.44 -4.95
C ASP A 107 7.91 2.38 -4.57
N SER A 108 8.81 2.12 -5.51
CA SER A 108 9.78 1.05 -5.33
C SER A 108 10.83 1.33 -4.24
N ASN A 109 11.10 2.60 -3.95
CA ASN A 109 12.01 3.00 -2.88
C ASN A 109 11.31 2.90 -1.53
N LEU A 110 10.05 3.34 -1.42
CA LEU A 110 9.25 3.21 -0.20
C LEU A 110 9.17 1.74 0.24
N LEU A 111 8.82 0.85 -0.68
CA LEU A 111 8.80 -0.60 -0.44
C LEU A 111 10.16 -1.14 -0.04
N LYS A 112 11.24 -0.76 -0.74
CA LYS A 112 12.59 -1.22 -0.39
C LYS A 112 12.99 -0.81 1.02
N VAL A 113 12.74 0.44 1.39
CA VAL A 113 13.07 0.95 2.72
C VAL A 113 12.25 0.24 3.78
N TYR A 114 10.97 -0.02 3.50
CA TYR A 114 10.11 -0.73 4.43
C TYR A 114 10.54 -2.20 4.62
N CYS A 115 10.74 -2.96 3.53
CA CYS A 115 11.15 -4.37 3.58
C CYS A 115 12.55 -4.58 4.20
N MET A 116 13.44 -3.57 4.19
CA MET A 116 14.76 -3.66 4.84
C MET A 116 14.68 -3.76 6.37
N ARG A 117 13.51 -3.48 6.97
CA ARG A 117 13.30 -3.52 8.42
C ARG A 117 12.49 -4.75 8.79
N SER A 118 13.15 -5.75 9.36
CA SER A 118 12.55 -7.03 9.82
C SER A 118 11.59 -6.91 11.01
N THR A 119 11.28 -5.68 11.45
CA THR A 119 10.24 -5.38 12.44
C THR A 119 8.98 -4.79 11.78
N TRP A 120 9.06 -4.43 10.49
CA TRP A 120 8.00 -3.81 9.70
C TRP A 120 7.46 -4.87 8.74
N ASN A 121 6.71 -5.81 9.32
CA ASN A 121 6.64 -7.17 8.76
C ASN A 121 5.60 -7.39 7.67
N ARG A 122 4.95 -6.33 7.18
CA ARG A 122 3.86 -6.45 6.21
C ARG A 122 3.83 -5.27 5.24
N THR A 123 4.35 -5.47 4.03
CA THR A 123 4.13 -4.59 2.88
C THR A 123 3.64 -5.47 1.76
N TYR A 124 2.61 -5.02 1.07
CA TYR A 124 2.04 -5.76 -0.01
C TYR A 124 2.11 -4.96 -1.29
N LEU A 125 2.39 -5.66 -2.39
CA LEU A 125 2.11 -5.15 -3.72
C LEU A 125 0.60 -5.21 -3.94
N PHE A 126 0.07 -4.24 -4.70
CA PHE A 126 -1.36 -4.22 -4.98
C PHE A 126 -1.83 -5.51 -5.64
N GLN A 127 -1.12 -6.02 -6.64
CA GLN A 127 -1.47 -7.28 -7.28
C GLN A 127 -1.52 -8.43 -6.28
N SER A 128 -0.55 -8.56 -5.38
CA SER A 128 -0.58 -9.61 -4.36
C SER A 128 -1.76 -9.44 -3.40
N CYS A 129 -2.12 -8.20 -3.05
CA CYS A 129 -3.34 -7.96 -2.28
C CYS A 129 -4.59 -8.32 -3.07
N PHE A 130 -4.62 -8.01 -4.36
CA PHE A 130 -5.75 -8.31 -5.25
C PHE A 130 -5.94 -9.82 -5.38
N GLU A 131 -4.87 -10.57 -5.64
CA GLU A 131 -4.88 -12.03 -5.70
C GLU A 131 -5.35 -12.65 -4.37
N THR A 132 -4.89 -12.13 -3.23
CA THR A 132 -5.33 -12.62 -1.92
C THR A 132 -6.84 -12.41 -1.72
N ILE A 133 -7.34 -11.23 -2.07
CA ILE A 133 -8.78 -10.94 -1.95
C ILE A 133 -9.59 -11.77 -2.95
N ASP A 134 -9.07 -11.98 -4.16
CA ASP A 134 -9.71 -12.83 -5.15
C ASP A 134 -9.81 -14.29 -4.69
N ASP A 135 -8.74 -14.83 -4.12
CA ASP A 135 -8.71 -16.17 -3.50
C ASP A 135 -9.75 -16.26 -2.36
N ASP A 136 -9.87 -15.23 -1.50
CA ASP A 136 -10.87 -15.16 -0.43
C ASP A 136 -12.32 -15.04 -0.97
N LEU A 137 -12.48 -14.57 -2.20
CA LEU A 137 -13.76 -14.41 -2.90
C LEU A 137 -14.03 -15.53 -3.92
N ASP A 138 -13.34 -16.68 -3.80
CA ASP A 138 -13.48 -17.84 -4.68
C ASP A 138 -13.29 -17.51 -6.19
N GLY A 139 -12.37 -16.61 -6.52
CA GLY A 139 -12.08 -16.21 -7.91
C GLY A 139 -12.98 -15.13 -8.49
N GLY A 140 -13.73 -14.42 -7.64
CA GLY A 140 -14.78 -13.49 -8.04
C GLY A 140 -14.30 -12.20 -8.72
N LEU A 141 -13.08 -11.73 -8.45
CA LEU A 141 -12.54 -10.48 -9.00
C LEU A 141 -11.91 -10.70 -10.39
N PHE A 142 -11.09 -11.73 -10.58
CA PHE A 142 -10.50 -12.05 -11.89
C PHE A 142 -11.54 -12.56 -12.90
N SER A 143 -12.70 -13.02 -12.45
CA SER A 143 -13.82 -13.42 -13.31
C SER A 143 -14.83 -12.28 -13.57
N ASP A 144 -14.71 -11.14 -12.90
CA ASP A 144 -15.61 -10.00 -13.07
C ASP A 144 -15.27 -9.21 -14.33
N SER A 145 -16.17 -9.25 -15.32
CA SER A 145 -16.04 -8.52 -16.58
C SER A 145 -16.03 -6.99 -16.46
N SER A 146 -16.42 -6.43 -15.31
CA SER A 146 -16.30 -5.00 -15.02
C SER A 146 -14.88 -4.60 -14.60
N MET A 147 -14.07 -5.57 -14.19
CA MET A 147 -12.67 -5.38 -13.88
C MET A 147 -11.80 -5.64 -15.10
N ASN A 148 -10.86 -4.73 -15.35
CA ASN A 148 -9.83 -4.91 -16.35
C ASN A 148 -8.60 -5.53 -15.66
N THR A 149 -8.57 -6.84 -15.53
CA THR A 149 -7.46 -7.58 -14.88
C THR A 149 -6.42 -8.10 -15.87
N ASP A 150 -6.71 -8.12 -17.17
CA ASP A 150 -5.82 -8.66 -18.21
C ASP A 150 -4.46 -7.95 -18.26
N TRP A 151 -4.45 -6.63 -18.02
CA TRP A 151 -3.20 -5.86 -17.97
C TRP A 151 -2.34 -6.20 -16.75
N MET A 152 -2.93 -6.66 -15.64
CA MET A 152 -2.16 -7.00 -14.43
C MET A 152 -1.25 -8.21 -14.66
N GLN A 153 -1.68 -9.18 -15.45
CA GLN A 153 -0.93 -10.42 -15.63
C GLN A 153 0.33 -10.26 -16.50
N ASN A 154 0.43 -9.18 -17.29
CA ASN A 154 1.42 -9.08 -18.37
C ASN A 154 2.21 -7.76 -18.41
N ASP A 155 1.92 -6.80 -17.52
CA ASP A 155 2.55 -5.47 -17.56
C ASP A 155 3.78 -5.39 -16.61
N PRO A 156 4.91 -4.81 -17.04
CA PRO A 156 6.08 -4.58 -16.18
C PRO A 156 5.90 -3.45 -15.15
N ASP A 157 4.75 -2.79 -15.08
CA ASP A 157 4.46 -1.76 -14.07
C ASP A 157 4.65 -2.31 -12.64
N PRO A 158 5.32 -1.57 -11.72
CA PRO A 158 5.51 -1.96 -10.32
C PRO A 158 4.22 -2.26 -9.53
N PHE A 159 3.07 -1.84 -10.04
CA PHE A 159 1.73 -2.24 -9.56
C PHE A 159 1.41 -3.71 -9.79
N CYS A 160 1.85 -4.22 -10.94
CA CYS A 160 1.60 -5.57 -11.42
C CYS A 160 2.79 -6.47 -11.06
N ASN A 161 3.97 -6.12 -11.56
CA ASN A 161 5.16 -6.94 -11.42
C ASN A 161 6.30 -6.16 -10.77
N TYR A 162 7.00 -6.80 -9.84
CA TYR A 162 8.25 -6.27 -9.34
C TYR A 162 9.44 -6.83 -10.09
N SER A 163 10.48 -6.03 -10.25
CA SER A 163 11.77 -6.52 -10.75
C SER A 163 12.26 -7.66 -9.85
N ILE A 164 12.54 -8.82 -10.45
CA ILE A 164 13.13 -10.04 -9.86
C ILE A 164 14.36 -9.75 -8.96
N SER A 165 15.00 -8.59 -9.13
CA SER A 165 16.16 -8.16 -8.34
C SER A 165 15.84 -7.57 -6.96
N SER A 166 14.56 -7.36 -6.60
CA SER A 166 14.19 -6.79 -5.30
C SER A 166 14.08 -7.90 -4.25
N LYS A 167 14.93 -7.82 -3.22
CA LYS A 167 15.01 -8.84 -2.15
C LYS A 167 13.86 -8.76 -1.12
N CYS A 168 12.64 -8.36 -1.50
CA CYS A 168 11.53 -8.34 -0.54
C CYS A 168 10.92 -9.74 -0.43
N PHE A 169 11.01 -10.36 0.75
CA PHE A 169 10.60 -11.76 0.95
C PHE A 169 9.09 -11.99 0.81
N LEU A 170 8.27 -10.95 0.99
CA LEU A 170 6.81 -10.97 0.84
C LEU A 170 6.34 -10.90 -0.62
N CYS A 171 7.26 -10.64 -1.54
CA CYS A 171 7.00 -10.45 -2.97
C CYS A 171 7.63 -11.57 -3.83
N ASP A 172 8.08 -12.65 -3.19
CA ASP A 172 8.65 -13.81 -3.87
C ASP A 172 7.48 -14.66 -4.41
N PRO A 173 7.34 -14.82 -5.75
CA PRO A 173 6.23 -15.58 -6.34
C PRO A 173 6.25 -17.07 -5.94
N ASP A 174 7.42 -17.63 -5.57
CA ASP A 174 7.54 -19.00 -5.06
C ASP A 174 7.18 -19.09 -3.57
N LYS A 175 7.02 -17.95 -2.90
CA LYS A 175 6.52 -17.82 -1.54
C LYS A 175 5.21 -17.04 -1.56
N LYS A 176 4.18 -17.64 -2.19
CA LYS A 176 2.78 -17.30 -1.93
C LYS A 176 2.65 -16.97 -0.45
N CYS A 177 2.13 -15.77 -0.13
CA CYS A 177 2.01 -15.29 1.24
C CYS A 177 1.32 -16.36 2.09
N GLN A 178 2.09 -17.05 2.94
CA GLN A 178 1.52 -17.96 3.92
C GLN A 178 0.95 -17.11 5.05
N PHE A 179 -0.35 -16.84 4.99
CA PHE A 179 -1.08 -16.39 6.17
C PHE A 179 -1.12 -17.56 7.16
N HIS A 180 -0.45 -17.40 8.30
CA HIS A 180 -0.77 -18.22 9.46
C HIS A 180 -2.08 -17.70 10.04
N ASN A 181 -3.09 -18.57 10.05
CA ASN A 181 -4.36 -18.44 10.79
C ASN A 181 -4.16 -17.95 12.22
#